data_AF-A0A3N5EX42-F1
#
_entry.id   AF-A0A3N5EX42-F1
#
_cell.length_a   1.000
_cell.length_b   1.000
_cell.length_c   1.000
_cell.angle_alpha   90.00
_cell.angle_beta   90.00
_cell.angle_gamma   90.00
#
_symmetry.space_group_name_H-M   'P 1'
#
loop_
_entity.id
_entity.type
_entity.pdbx_description
1 polymer ?
#
loop_
_entity_poly.entity_id
_entity_poly.type
_entity_poly.pdbx_seq_one_letter_code
_entity_poly.pdbx_strand_id
1 'polypeptide(L)'
;MITVEEARERLLAFRPMARTENVPLNDAVGRVLAEPSVVAPIHVPPFANSAMDGFAVRAADLPGRLRIAGEVAAGAGQLPPVDSGTAVRISTGAPMPPGADAVVPIEQATDAGTEVEVTVSVPTGNYVREAGHDTRIGD
;
A
#
# COMPACT_ATOMS: atom_id res chain seq x y z
N MET A 1 23.89 -7.71 -54.35
CA MET A 1 22.73 -8.15 -53.56
C MET A 1 23.14 -7.96 -52.11
N ILE A 2 22.37 -7.22 -51.30
CA ILE A 2 22.68 -7.07 -49.87
C ILE A 2 22.10 -8.25 -49.10
N THR A 3 22.71 -8.59 -47.96
CA THR A 3 22.18 -9.60 -47.05
C THR A 3 20.94 -9.09 -46.31
N VAL A 4 20.17 -10.01 -45.71
CA VAL A 4 19.02 -9.66 -44.87
C VAL A 4 19.45 -8.80 -43.68
N GLU A 5 20.60 -9.09 -43.08
CA GLU A 5 21.14 -8.35 -41.94
C GLU A 5 21.50 -6.90 -42.33
N GLU A 6 22.19 -6.71 -43.46
CA GLU A 6 22.50 -5.38 -43.99
C GLU A 6 21.24 -4.59 -44.36
N ALA A 7 20.21 -5.26 -44.88
CA ALA A 7 18.91 -4.63 -45.16
C ALA A 7 18.21 -4.18 -43.87
N ARG A 8 18.23 -5.03 -42.84
CA ARG A 8 17.64 -4.75 -41.53
C ARG A 8 18.35 -3.60 -40.82
N GLU A 9 19.67 -3.56 -40.83
CA GLU A 9 20.46 -2.46 -40.25
C GLU A 9 20.12 -1.12 -40.92
N ARG A 10 20.07 -1.09 -42.25
CA ARG A 10 19.71 0.13 -43.00
C ARG A 10 18.28 0.60 -42.68
N LEU A 11 17.32 -0.31 -42.54
CA LEU A 11 15.95 0.02 -42.15
C LEU A 11 15.86 0.52 -40.72
N LEU A 12 16.60 -0.09 -39.78
CA LEU A 12 16.64 0.35 -38.38
C LEU A 12 17.40 1.66 -38.19
N ALA A 13 18.30 2.05 -39.11
CA ALA A 13 18.96 3.34 -39.10
C ALA A 13 18.02 4.49 -39.49
N PHE A 14 16.90 4.19 -40.17
CA PHE A 14 15.87 5.18 -40.48
C PHE A 14 15.15 5.63 -39.21
N ARG A 15 15.10 6.95 -38.98
CA ARG A 15 14.45 7.57 -37.82
C ARG A 15 13.33 8.48 -38.31
N PRO A 16 12.09 7.98 -38.45
CA PRO A 16 10.97 8.86 -38.78
C PRO A 16 10.75 9.87 -37.65
N MET A 17 10.30 11.07 -38.00
CA MET A 17 9.86 12.05 -37.00
C MET A 17 8.71 11.46 -36.19
N ALA A 18 8.97 11.19 -34.91
CA ALA A 18 7.94 10.76 -33.99
C ALA A 18 6.97 11.93 -33.77
N ARG A 19 5.68 11.66 -33.96
CA ARG A 19 4.59 12.53 -33.49
C ARG A 19 4.05 11.92 -32.22
N THR A 20 3.77 12.77 -31.24
CA THR A 20 3.24 12.35 -29.95
C THR A 20 1.85 12.94 -29.78
N GLU A 21 1.00 12.22 -29.05
CA GLU A 21 -0.34 12.65 -28.70
C GLU A 21 -0.68 12.15 -27.30
N ASN A 22 -1.50 12.91 -26.57
CA ASN A 22 -2.08 12.46 -25.31
C ASN A 22 -3.35 11.69 -25.63
N VAL A 23 -3.41 10.44 -25.15
CA VAL A 23 -4.56 9.56 -25.33
C VAL A 23 -5.11 9.13 -23.97
N PRO A 24 -6.42 8.85 -23.84
CA PRO A 24 -6.96 8.18 -22.66
C PRO A 24 -6.28 6.83 -22.42
N LEU A 25 -6.14 6.43 -21.15
CA LEU A 25 -5.52 5.14 -20.80
C LEU A 25 -6.19 3.93 -21.47
N ASN A 26 -7.51 3.98 -21.66
CA ASN A 26 -8.26 2.93 -22.33
C ASN A 26 -7.85 2.72 -23.80
N ASP A 27 -7.29 3.76 -24.44
CA ASP A 27 -6.84 3.75 -25.83
C ASP A 27 -5.30 3.61 -25.95
N ALA A 28 -4.61 3.48 -24.81
CA ALA A 28 -3.15 3.42 -24.75
C ALA A 28 -2.59 2.01 -25.01
N VAL A 29 -3.42 0.96 -24.95
CA VAL A 29 -2.97 -0.43 -25.17
C VAL A 29 -2.37 -0.58 -26.56
N GLY A 30 -1.12 -1.05 -26.62
CA GLY A 30 -0.37 -1.23 -27.88
C GLY A 30 0.32 0.05 -28.39
N ARG A 31 0.16 1.19 -27.71
CA ARG A 31 0.94 2.41 -27.96
C ARG A 31 2.29 2.33 -27.25
N VAL A 32 3.21 3.22 -27.63
CA VAL A 32 4.52 3.40 -26.98
C VAL A 32 4.52 4.73 -26.25
N LEU A 33 5.08 4.76 -25.04
CA LEU A 33 5.26 6.02 -24.32
C LEU A 33 6.10 6.99 -25.15
N ALA A 34 5.62 8.22 -25.23
CA ALA A 34 6.31 9.32 -25.91
C ALA A 34 7.55 9.79 -25.14
N GLU A 35 7.46 9.79 -23.81
CA GLU A 35 8.51 10.15 -22.88
C GLU A 35 9.18 8.88 -22.31
N PRO A 36 10.43 8.97 -21.86
CA PRO A 36 11.19 7.81 -21.37
C PRO A 36 10.59 7.20 -20.09
N SER A 37 9.82 7.95 -19.31
CA SER A 37 9.24 7.50 -18.06
C SER A 37 7.90 8.19 -17.76
N VAL A 38 7.12 7.57 -16.89
CA VAL A 38 5.98 8.17 -16.19
C VAL A 38 6.38 8.26 -14.73
N VAL A 39 6.26 9.44 -14.14
CA VAL A 39 6.69 9.69 -12.76
C VAL A 39 5.47 9.65 -11.84
N ALA A 40 5.58 8.93 -10.72
CA ALA A 40 4.53 8.84 -9.73
C ALA A 40 4.28 10.20 -9.04
N PRO A 41 3.07 10.78 -9.14
CA PRO A 41 2.76 12.07 -8.53
C PRO A 41 2.40 11.95 -7.04
N ILE A 42 2.14 10.73 -6.55
CA ILE A 42 1.72 10.44 -5.18
C ILE A 42 2.43 9.20 -4.64
N HIS A 43 2.48 9.08 -3.31
CA HIS A 43 2.82 7.83 -2.66
C HIS A 43 1.71 6.80 -2.85
N VAL A 44 2.10 5.55 -3.05
CA VAL A 44 1.20 4.39 -3.04
C VAL A 44 1.71 3.39 -2.01
N PRO A 45 0.97 3.13 -0.91
CA PRO A 45 -0.22 3.87 -0.46
C PRO A 45 0.12 5.32 -0.02
N PRO A 46 -0.86 6.25 0.04
CA PRO A 46 -0.61 7.66 0.37
C PRO A 46 -0.35 7.92 1.86
N PHE A 47 -0.69 6.97 2.73
CA PHE A 47 -0.53 7.03 4.18
C PHE A 47 -0.26 5.63 4.73
N ALA A 48 0.18 5.55 5.98
CA ALA A 48 0.34 4.27 6.67
C ALA A 48 -1.01 3.56 6.83
N ASN A 49 -1.12 2.32 6.37
CA ASN A 49 -2.36 1.55 6.43
C ASN A 49 -2.15 0.09 6.83
N SER A 50 -3.24 -0.59 7.19
CA SER A 50 -3.19 -2.00 7.55
C SER A 50 -3.00 -2.89 6.33
N ALA A 51 -2.09 -3.86 6.42
CA ALA A 51 -1.91 -4.91 5.42
C ALA A 51 -2.92 -6.07 5.56
N MET A 52 -3.62 -6.15 6.69
CA MET A 52 -4.49 -7.28 7.06
C MET A 52 -5.76 -6.80 7.77
N ASP A 53 -6.77 -7.66 7.86
CA ASP A 53 -7.87 -7.46 8.80
C ASP A 53 -7.40 -7.89 10.20
N GLY A 54 -7.72 -7.10 11.22
CA GLY A 54 -7.19 -7.35 12.56
C GLY A 54 -7.47 -6.27 13.58
N PHE A 55 -6.50 -6.10 14.48
CA PHE A 55 -6.53 -5.14 15.57
C PHE A 55 -5.30 -4.23 15.51
N ALA A 56 -5.53 -2.94 15.34
CA ALA A 56 -4.51 -1.92 15.52
C ALA A 56 -4.23 -1.76 17.01
N VAL A 57 -2.96 -1.89 17.37
CA VAL A 57 -2.49 -2.00 18.76
C VAL A 57 -1.20 -1.21 18.95
N ARG A 58 -0.79 -1.08 20.21
CA ARG A 58 0.59 -0.78 20.57
C ARG A 58 1.31 -2.10 20.82
N ALA A 59 2.40 -2.35 20.10
CA ALA A 59 3.22 -3.56 20.25
C ALA A 59 3.71 -3.75 21.69
N ALA A 60 3.95 -2.65 22.42
CA ALA A 60 4.38 -2.66 23.82
C ALA A 60 3.33 -3.21 24.80
N ASP A 61 2.04 -3.24 24.43
CA ASP A 61 0.97 -3.79 25.26
C ASP A 61 0.78 -5.31 25.05
N LEU A 62 1.64 -5.95 24.24
CA LEU A 62 1.52 -7.35 23.84
C LEU A 62 2.64 -8.25 24.41
N PRO A 63 2.33 -9.49 24.82
CA PRO A 63 1.02 -10.12 24.80
C PRO A 63 0.10 -9.59 25.91
N GLY A 64 -1.21 -9.61 25.68
CA GLY A 64 -2.14 -9.02 26.63
C GLY A 64 -3.61 -9.07 26.21
N ARG A 65 -4.46 -8.62 27.12
CA ARG A 65 -5.89 -8.41 26.90
C ARG A 65 -6.13 -6.92 26.80
N LEU A 66 -6.67 -6.48 25.67
CA LEU A 66 -6.84 -5.08 25.33
C LEU A 66 -8.32 -4.75 25.18
N ARG A 67 -8.75 -3.59 25.68
CA ARG A 67 -10.12 -3.11 25.47
C ARG A 67 -10.27 -2.59 24.05
N ILE A 68 -11.34 -2.99 23.36
CA ILE A 68 -11.62 -2.50 22.01
C ILE A 68 -12.28 -1.12 22.10
N ALA A 69 -11.57 -0.10 21.62
CA ALA A 69 -11.96 1.32 21.71
C ALA A 69 -12.74 1.81 20.48
N GLY A 70 -12.80 1.03 19.40
CA GLY A 70 -13.54 1.37 18.19
C GLY A 70 -13.20 0.47 17.00
N GLU A 71 -13.59 0.93 15.82
CA GLU A 71 -13.36 0.28 14.54
C GLU A 71 -13.00 1.29 13.46
N VAL A 72 -12.10 0.93 12.56
CA VAL A 72 -11.70 1.72 11.39
C VAL A 72 -11.78 0.86 10.14
N ALA A 73 -12.66 1.26 9.23
CA ALA A 73 -12.80 0.69 7.90
C ALA A 73 -11.96 1.44 6.85
N ALA A 74 -11.72 0.79 5.71
CA ALA A 74 -11.12 1.45 4.56
C ALA A 74 -11.97 2.67 4.13
N GLY A 75 -11.31 3.82 3.96
CA GLY A 75 -11.98 5.09 3.61
C GLY A 75 -12.61 5.83 4.79
N ALA A 76 -12.41 5.38 6.05
CA ALA A 76 -12.89 6.09 7.23
C ALA A 76 -12.24 7.49 7.36
N GLY A 77 -13.04 8.49 7.76
CA GLY A 77 -12.58 9.87 7.94
C GLY A 77 -12.13 10.23 9.36
N GLN A 78 -12.69 9.58 10.39
CA GLN A 78 -12.30 9.78 11.79
C GLN A 78 -11.66 8.52 12.34
N LEU A 79 -10.54 8.67 13.04
CA LEU A 79 -9.75 7.56 13.57
C LEU A 79 -9.76 7.61 15.10
N PRO A 80 -10.35 6.63 15.79
CA PRO A 80 -10.25 6.52 17.24
C PRO A 80 -8.79 6.24 17.63
N PRO A 81 -8.22 6.95 18.61
CA PRO A 81 -6.85 6.71 19.02
C PRO A 81 -6.70 5.35 19.72
N VAL A 82 -5.49 4.79 19.67
CA VAL A 82 -5.09 3.60 20.43
C VAL A 82 -4.23 4.04 21.62
N ASP A 83 -4.83 4.03 22.81
CA ASP A 83 -4.18 4.27 24.10
C ASP A 83 -3.57 2.97 24.65
N SER A 84 -2.75 3.07 25.70
CA SER A 84 -2.20 1.86 26.35
C SER A 84 -3.31 0.96 26.89
N GLY A 85 -3.18 -0.34 26.65
CA GLY A 85 -4.17 -1.35 27.05
C GLY A 85 -5.43 -1.35 26.19
N THR A 86 -5.42 -0.67 25.04
CA THR A 86 -6.55 -0.64 24.10
C THR A 86 -6.16 -1.11 22.71
N ALA A 87 -7.18 -1.47 21.92
CA ALA A 87 -7.06 -1.87 20.54
C ALA A 87 -8.21 -1.26 19.72
N VAL A 88 -8.02 -1.16 18.41
CA VAL A 88 -9.06 -0.74 17.46
C VAL A 88 -9.20 -1.80 16.39
N ARG A 89 -10.42 -2.27 16.12
CA ARG A 89 -10.64 -3.18 14.98
C ARG A 89 -10.30 -2.44 13.70
N ILE A 90 -9.54 -3.06 12.82
CA ILE A 90 -9.05 -2.42 11.60
C ILE A 90 -9.18 -3.37 10.42
N SER A 91 -9.67 -2.88 9.29
CA SER A 91 -9.71 -3.64 8.04
C SER A 91 -8.49 -3.36 7.17
N THR A 92 -8.24 -4.25 6.22
CA THR A 92 -7.19 -4.13 5.21
C THR A 92 -7.34 -2.83 4.43
N GLY A 93 -6.23 -2.10 4.28
CA GLY A 93 -6.19 -0.80 3.60
C GLY A 93 -6.71 0.38 4.42
N ALA A 94 -7.27 0.14 5.61
CA ALA A 94 -7.68 1.21 6.51
C ALA A 94 -6.46 1.97 7.06
N PRO A 95 -6.55 3.30 7.19
CA PRO A 95 -5.47 4.12 7.75
C PRO A 95 -5.16 3.70 9.19
N MET A 96 -3.87 3.74 9.55
CA MET A 96 -3.44 3.45 10.92
C MET A 96 -3.99 4.50 11.90
N PRO A 97 -4.71 4.09 12.96
CA PRO A 97 -5.22 5.02 13.95
C PRO A 97 -4.08 5.65 14.77
N PRO A 98 -4.21 6.90 15.23
CA PRO A 98 -3.20 7.54 16.05
C PRO A 98 -2.85 6.71 17.29
N GLY A 99 -1.56 6.55 17.57
CA GLY A 99 -1.06 5.79 18.72
C GLY A 99 -0.86 4.30 18.45
N ALA A 100 -1.46 3.73 17.39
CA ALA A 100 -1.15 2.37 16.96
C ALA A 100 0.20 2.33 16.24
N ASP A 101 0.98 1.28 16.51
CA ASP A 101 2.27 1.06 15.85
C ASP A 101 2.40 -0.36 15.28
N ALA A 102 1.39 -1.21 15.41
CA ALA A 102 1.32 -2.55 14.84
C ALA A 102 -0.13 -2.98 14.59
N VAL A 103 -0.29 -3.98 13.73
CA VAL A 103 -1.54 -4.70 13.50
C VAL A 103 -1.35 -6.18 13.85
N VAL A 104 -2.26 -6.73 14.65
CA VAL A 104 -2.38 -8.16 14.90
C VAL A 104 -3.50 -8.73 14.03
N PRO A 105 -3.24 -9.71 13.16
CA PRO A 105 -4.28 -10.32 12.34
C PRO A 105 -5.36 -10.99 13.19
N ILE A 106 -6.60 -11.04 12.67
CA ILE A 106 -7.72 -11.69 13.37
C ILE A 106 -7.41 -13.15 13.75
N GLU A 107 -6.61 -13.86 12.96
CA GLU A 107 -6.25 -15.26 13.18
C GLU A 107 -5.31 -15.45 14.38
N GLN A 108 -4.67 -14.37 14.86
CA GLN A 108 -3.76 -14.37 16.00
C GLN A 108 -4.37 -13.73 17.25
N ALA A 109 -5.67 -13.42 17.20
CA ALA A 109 -6.39 -12.71 18.23
C ALA A 109 -7.71 -13.40 18.56
N THR A 110 -8.08 -13.44 19.85
CA THR A 110 -9.39 -13.92 20.28
C THR A 110 -10.27 -12.74 20.61
N ASP A 111 -11.24 -12.45 19.76
CA ASP A 111 -12.22 -11.37 19.95
C ASP A 111 -13.32 -11.80 20.93
N ALA A 112 -13.48 -11.05 22.03
CA ALA A 112 -14.51 -11.24 23.05
C ALA A 112 -15.59 -10.13 23.02
N GLY A 113 -15.71 -9.40 21.91
CA GLY A 113 -16.69 -8.35 21.68
C GLY A 113 -16.22 -6.97 22.16
N THR A 114 -15.99 -6.80 23.46
CA THR A 114 -15.49 -5.54 24.04
C THR A 114 -14.00 -5.55 24.32
N GLU A 115 -13.37 -6.72 24.25
CA GLU A 115 -11.95 -6.93 24.48
C GLU A 115 -11.39 -7.87 23.42
N VAL A 116 -10.09 -7.80 23.21
CA VAL A 116 -9.34 -8.76 22.40
C VAL A 116 -8.20 -9.32 23.23
N GLU A 117 -8.02 -10.64 23.18
CA GLU A 117 -6.90 -11.33 23.79
C GLU A 117 -5.89 -11.75 22.73
N VAL A 118 -4.63 -11.37 22.92
CA VAL A 118 -3.52 -11.69 22.04
C VAL A 118 -2.42 -12.37 22.87
N THR A 119 -2.10 -13.60 22.51
CA THR A 119 -1.16 -14.45 23.27
C THR A 119 0.28 -14.39 22.74
N VAL A 120 0.50 -13.66 21.65
CA VAL A 120 1.81 -13.49 21.00
C VAL A 120 2.27 -12.04 21.10
N SER A 121 3.59 -11.83 21.18
CA SER A 121 4.18 -10.51 20.91
C SER A 121 4.34 -10.32 19.40
N VAL A 122 4.16 -9.10 18.94
CA VAL A 122 4.48 -8.69 17.56
C VAL A 122 5.44 -7.50 17.60
N PRO A 123 6.31 -7.33 16.59
CA PRO A 123 7.18 -6.16 16.52
C PRO A 123 6.39 -4.90 16.13
N THR A 124 6.92 -3.72 16.46
CA THR A 124 6.48 -2.46 15.84
C THR A 124 6.57 -2.57 14.31
N GLY A 125 5.55 -2.07 13.62
CA GLY A 125 5.40 -2.14 12.16
C GLY A 125 4.78 -3.44 11.65
N ASN A 126 4.42 -4.39 12.52
CA ASN A 126 3.82 -5.66 12.09
C ASN A 126 2.54 -5.41 11.28
N TYR A 127 2.51 -5.90 10.04
CA TYR A 127 1.42 -5.68 9.07
C TYR A 127 1.02 -4.20 8.86
N VAL A 128 1.95 -3.26 9.08
CA VAL A 128 1.78 -1.85 8.72
C VAL A 128 2.48 -1.61 7.38
N ARG A 129 1.75 -1.06 6.41
CA ARG A 129 2.34 -0.59 5.14
C ARG A 129 2.49 0.91 5.24
N GLU A 130 3.73 1.37 5.31
CA GLU A 130 4.05 2.80 5.34
C GLU A 130 3.64 3.52 4.06
N ALA A 131 3.55 4.85 4.12
CA ALA A 131 3.32 5.67 2.94
C ALA A 131 4.43 5.43 1.90
N GLY A 132 4.02 5.15 0.67
CA GLY A 132 4.94 4.87 -0.44
C GLY A 132 5.64 3.51 -0.36
N HIS A 133 5.05 2.56 0.36
CA HIS A 133 5.54 1.18 0.42
C HIS A 133 5.68 0.54 -0.98
N ASP A 134 4.74 0.80 -1.90
CA ASP A 134 4.76 0.22 -3.25
C ASP A 134 5.45 1.16 -4.25
N THR A 135 5.16 2.45 -4.18
CA THR A 135 5.73 3.47 -5.07
C THR A 135 5.80 4.81 -4.35
N ARG A 136 6.94 5.49 -4.46
CA ARG A 136 7.13 6.82 -3.87
C ARG A 136 6.89 7.92 -4.88
N ILE A 137 6.58 9.12 -4.38
CA ILE A 137 6.57 10.32 -5.21
C ILE A 137 7.93 10.46 -5.88
N GLY A 138 7.93 10.59 -7.21
CA GLY A 138 9.14 10.75 -8.00
C GLY A 138 9.75 9.46 -8.53
N ASP A 139 9.30 8.28 -8.10
CA ASP A 139 9.64 7.00 -8.74
C ASP A 139 9.01 6.92 -10.15
#